data_AF-A0A9Q8T5M1-F1
#
_entry.id   AF-A0A9Q8T5M1-F1
#
_cell.length_a   1.000
_cell.length_b   1.000
_cell.length_c   1.000
_cell.angle_alpha   90.00
_cell.angle_beta   90.00
_cell.angle_gamma   90.00
#
_symmetry.space_group_name_H-M   'P 1'
#
loop_
_entity.id
_entity.type
_entity.pdbx_description
1 polymer ?
#
loop_
_entity_poly.entity_id
_entity_poly.type
_entity_poly.pdbx_seq_one_letter_code
_entity_poly.pdbx_strand_id
1 'polypeptide(L)'
;MTSLPSNYGDRPVAVLGGGVLGRRIACTWASGGYNVQVREPDSKQHQPCLDYVKQNVDTYPASGRKRAGTVQVFTDLETAVANAWLVIEAVPERIQIKTDTFADLEVHAPADAILASNSSSYRSSEMLGKVRDETKTRIMNTHYYMPPHNMVVELMTDGFTNPEIFPFMTERQKEVGTRPFTARKESTGFVFNRLWAAIKRETLSILTEGVSSPEEIDTLFYELSKHGKGPCTMMDGKFAFIRKFSADQVANEITEVGLDTVAFIEDHYVKERGLSPENTVDFLQREYISKGRLGNKSAKGGLYPHLPKVIALDLGLANENDASASGQVLQLSSEGKLERVLVDRQHVPDGIDIDANDTQRMIWTCMGTPGKQDGAVLSSNIDGTDVKSLFEPGTINTPKQLVIEPASKKIYFCDREGMKVYRSNLNGSDLETLIIGGNDASDLKTWCVGISVAPKLGKFYWTQKGAPKSGQGRIFCANIEMPAGKTAETRDDIECFLSDLPEPIDLEVDEETHTIFWTDRGEIPKGNTLNRANIDPMTGSLLLSEGSRKYEILVRHLNEAIGVKLDQENGHVYFSDLGGSIYRCNVDGSEKKKIFSDDNRTISGIAVLRI
;
A
#
# COMPACT_ATOMS: atom_id res chain seq x y z
N MET A 1 16.35 40.71 36.54
CA MET A 1 15.22 39.78 36.68
C MET A 1 14.15 40.21 35.70
N THR A 2 13.88 39.39 34.69
CA THR A 2 12.80 39.57 33.73
C THR A 2 11.48 39.30 34.42
N SER A 3 10.63 40.33 34.54
CA SER A 3 9.27 40.19 35.07
C SER A 3 8.38 39.47 34.06
N LEU A 4 7.44 38.66 34.56
CA LEU A 4 6.38 38.07 33.72
C LEU A 4 5.60 39.18 32.99
N PRO A 5 5.04 38.90 31.79
CA PRO A 5 4.32 39.90 31.03
C PRO A 5 3.16 40.51 31.82
N SER A 6 3.16 41.83 31.94
CA SER A 6 2.05 42.57 32.54
C SER A 6 0.95 42.83 31.49
N ASN A 7 -0.31 42.90 31.93
CA ASN A 7 -1.47 43.16 31.06
C ASN A 7 -1.58 42.21 29.84
N TYR A 8 -1.17 40.95 29.99
CA TYR A 8 -1.21 39.92 28.93
C TYR A 8 -2.62 39.74 28.34
N GLY A 9 -3.67 40.07 29.10
CA GLY A 9 -5.05 40.00 28.63
C GLY A 9 -5.41 41.02 27.55
N ASP A 10 -4.76 42.18 27.53
CA ASP A 10 -5.09 43.29 26.62
C ASP A 10 -4.10 43.42 25.46
N ARG A 11 -2.98 42.69 25.54
CA ARG A 11 -1.93 42.64 24.53
C ARG A 11 -2.14 41.46 23.57
N PRO A 12 -1.73 41.58 22.31
CA PRO A 12 -1.83 40.48 21.36
C PRO A 12 -0.81 39.37 21.61
N VAL A 13 -1.12 38.17 21.10
CA VAL A 13 -0.15 37.11 20.81
C VAL A 13 0.35 37.29 19.39
N ALA A 14 1.65 37.29 19.16
CA ALA A 14 2.22 37.29 17.82
C ALA A 14 2.58 35.87 17.38
N VAL A 15 2.27 35.51 16.14
CA VAL A 15 2.68 34.24 15.52
C VAL A 15 3.49 34.55 14.27
N LEU A 16 4.74 34.08 14.20
CA LEU A 16 5.62 34.35 13.07
C LEU A 16 5.54 33.18 12.08
N GLY A 17 4.82 33.38 10.99
CA GLY A 17 4.50 32.37 9.97
C GLY A 17 2.98 32.14 9.89
N GLY A 18 2.40 32.39 8.72
CA GLY A 18 0.99 32.15 8.39
C GLY A 18 0.73 30.83 7.65
N GLY A 19 1.75 29.96 7.57
CA GLY A 19 1.67 28.63 6.95
C GLY A 19 0.76 27.65 7.71
N VAL A 20 0.84 26.37 7.37
CA VAL A 20 -0.10 25.33 7.85
C VAL A 20 -0.25 25.31 9.37
N LEU A 21 0.86 25.24 10.11
CA LEU A 21 0.85 25.15 11.56
C LEU A 21 0.68 26.52 12.23
N GLY A 22 1.30 27.58 11.67
CA GLY A 22 1.20 28.93 12.20
C GLY A 22 -0.23 29.46 12.26
N ARG A 23 -1.03 29.30 11.20
CA ARG A 23 -2.46 29.70 11.23
C ARG A 23 -3.31 28.88 12.20
N ARG A 24 -2.94 27.63 12.48
CA ARG A 24 -3.59 26.78 13.49
C ARG A 24 -3.25 27.24 14.89
N ILE A 25 -1.99 27.59 15.17
CA ILE A 25 -1.57 28.21 16.42
C ILE A 25 -2.32 29.55 16.62
N ALA A 26 -2.41 30.37 15.57
CA ALA A 26 -3.18 31.61 15.63
C ALA A 26 -4.66 31.36 15.94
N CYS A 27 -5.27 30.34 15.32
CA CYS A 27 -6.64 29.93 15.58
C CYS A 27 -6.83 29.47 17.04
N THR A 28 -5.89 28.72 17.61
CA THR A 28 -5.90 28.28 19.02
C THR A 28 -5.97 29.47 19.98
N TRP A 29 -5.11 30.47 19.80
CA TRP A 29 -5.11 31.65 20.67
C TRP A 29 -6.34 32.53 20.45
N ALA A 30 -6.77 32.71 19.20
CA ALA A 30 -7.98 33.44 18.87
C ALA A 30 -9.22 32.80 19.49
N SER A 31 -9.34 31.46 19.48
CA SER A 31 -10.47 30.75 20.09
C SER A 31 -10.54 30.92 21.60
N GLY A 32 -9.41 31.11 22.27
CA GLY A 32 -9.38 31.46 23.70
C GLY A 32 -9.69 32.94 24.01
N GLY A 33 -9.93 33.76 22.98
CA GLY A 33 -10.29 35.17 23.10
C GLY A 33 -9.11 36.14 23.14
N TYR A 34 -7.92 35.70 22.73
CA TYR A 34 -6.76 36.57 22.58
C TYR A 34 -6.77 37.23 21.20
N ASN A 35 -6.37 38.51 21.15
CA ASN A 35 -6.05 39.12 19.86
C ASN A 35 -4.74 38.53 19.34
N VAL A 36 -4.69 38.20 18.05
CA VAL A 36 -3.54 37.56 17.43
C VAL A 36 -3.03 38.39 16.26
N GLN A 37 -1.72 38.59 16.21
CA GLN A 37 -1.01 39.22 15.11
C GLN A 37 -0.16 38.16 14.42
N VAL A 38 -0.45 37.88 13.15
CA VAL A 38 0.32 36.91 12.37
C VAL A 38 1.29 37.68 11.48
N ARG A 39 2.58 37.35 11.54
CA ARG A 39 3.57 37.86 10.59
C ARG A 39 3.75 36.87 9.45
N GLU A 40 3.45 37.27 8.24
CA GLU A 40 3.58 36.45 7.03
C GLU A 40 4.14 37.29 5.88
N PRO A 41 5.40 37.08 5.45
CA PRO A 41 6.00 37.85 4.37
C PRO A 41 5.31 37.66 3.01
N ASP A 42 4.79 36.47 2.73
CA ASP A 42 4.09 36.21 1.49
C ASP A 42 2.64 36.70 1.57
N SER A 43 2.38 37.86 0.97
CA SER A 43 1.03 38.45 0.87
C SER A 43 -0.04 37.47 0.35
N LYS A 44 0.33 36.47 -0.46
CA LYS A 44 -0.61 35.46 -0.97
C LYS A 44 -1.17 34.56 0.13
N GLN A 45 -0.46 34.42 1.26
CA GLN A 45 -0.87 33.58 2.40
C GLN A 45 -1.72 34.35 3.42
N HIS A 46 -1.88 35.68 3.29
CA HIS A 46 -2.62 36.50 4.23
C HIS A 46 -4.10 36.11 4.30
N GLN A 47 -4.79 36.14 3.16
CA GLN A 47 -6.21 35.81 3.09
C GLN A 47 -6.47 34.33 3.46
N PRO A 48 -5.71 33.33 2.96
CA PRO A 48 -5.83 31.94 3.42
C PRO A 48 -5.65 31.75 4.93
N CYS A 49 -4.78 32.52 5.59
CA CYS A 49 -4.62 32.48 7.04
C CYS A 49 -5.88 33.02 7.75
N LEU A 50 -6.39 34.18 7.34
CA LEU A 50 -7.59 34.79 7.90
C LEU A 50 -8.84 33.92 7.70
N ASP A 51 -9.01 33.38 6.50
CA ASP A 51 -10.14 32.51 6.15
C ASP A 51 -10.11 31.23 6.98
N TYR A 52 -8.94 30.61 7.16
CA TYR A 52 -8.79 29.43 8.00
C TYR A 52 -9.27 29.70 9.43
N VAL A 53 -8.80 30.79 10.07
CA VAL A 53 -9.24 31.12 11.42
C VAL A 53 -10.74 31.38 11.46
N LYS A 54 -11.27 32.20 10.56
CA LYS A 54 -12.70 32.53 10.51
C LYS A 54 -13.59 31.29 10.40
N GLN A 55 -13.17 30.30 9.62
CA GLN A 55 -13.94 29.07 9.40
C GLN A 55 -13.83 28.06 10.54
N ASN A 56 -12.73 28.07 11.30
CA ASN A 56 -12.41 26.99 12.25
C ASN A 56 -12.41 27.44 13.72
N VAL A 57 -12.42 28.73 14.03
CA VAL A 57 -12.23 29.21 15.41
C VAL A 57 -13.24 28.62 16.41
N ASP A 58 -14.48 28.38 15.97
CA ASP A 58 -15.54 27.81 16.82
C ASP A 58 -15.39 26.29 17.04
N THR A 59 -14.52 25.60 16.28
CA THR A 59 -14.29 24.16 16.43
C THR A 59 -13.18 23.83 17.44
N TYR A 60 -12.47 24.84 17.96
CA TYR A 60 -11.37 24.66 18.91
C TYR A 60 -11.93 24.60 20.34
N PRO A 61 -11.45 23.67 21.20
CA PRO A 61 -12.06 23.38 22.51
C PRO A 61 -11.65 24.38 23.61
N ALA A 62 -11.52 25.67 23.28
CA ALA A 62 -11.04 26.68 24.21
C ALA A 62 -11.96 26.87 25.42
N SER A 63 -11.36 27.08 26.58
CA SER A 63 -12.08 27.29 27.86
C SER A 63 -12.03 28.75 28.34
N GLY A 64 -11.33 29.60 27.58
CA GLY A 64 -11.08 31.00 27.88
C GLY A 64 -12.29 31.91 27.67
N ARG A 65 -12.06 33.08 27.07
CA ARG A 65 -13.09 34.12 27.00
C ARG A 65 -14.23 33.69 26.08
N LYS A 66 -15.45 34.12 26.40
CA LYS A 66 -16.69 33.74 25.68
C LYS A 66 -16.76 34.14 24.20
N ARG A 67 -15.86 35.01 23.73
CA ARG A 67 -15.83 35.49 22.35
C ARG A 67 -14.42 35.31 21.80
N ALA A 68 -14.33 34.78 20.59
CA ALA A 68 -13.08 34.70 19.85
C ALA A 68 -12.44 36.09 19.71
N GLY A 69 -11.12 36.13 19.83
CA GLY A 69 -10.33 37.34 19.63
C GLY A 69 -10.18 37.67 18.15
N THR A 70 -9.60 38.84 17.87
CA THR A 70 -9.36 39.27 16.49
C THR A 70 -8.04 38.71 15.95
N VAL A 71 -7.98 38.43 14.65
CA VAL A 71 -6.73 38.05 13.97
C VAL A 71 -6.41 39.07 12.89
N GLN A 72 -5.18 39.56 12.89
CA GLN A 72 -4.65 40.48 11.88
C GLN A 72 -3.36 39.89 11.30
N VAL A 73 -3.10 40.14 10.02
CA VAL A 73 -1.89 39.67 9.34
C VAL A 73 -1.03 40.87 8.93
N PHE A 74 0.27 40.79 9.17
CA PHE A 74 1.26 41.81 8.86
C PHE A 74 2.38 41.20 8.03
N THR A 75 2.98 41.98 7.14
CA THR A 75 4.19 41.58 6.41
C THR A 75 5.45 41.84 7.24
N ASP A 76 5.48 43.00 7.89
CA ASP A 76 6.60 43.50 8.66
C ASP A 76 6.67 42.87 10.07
N LEU A 77 7.89 42.58 10.52
CA LEU A 77 8.12 41.96 11.83
C LEU A 77 7.91 42.96 12.96
N GLU A 78 8.48 44.15 12.86
CA GLU A 78 8.45 45.17 13.91
C GLU A 78 7.00 45.49 14.30
N THR A 79 6.16 45.78 13.33
CA THR A 79 4.73 46.08 13.53
C THR A 79 3.98 44.92 14.17
N ALA A 80 4.29 43.68 13.78
CA ALA A 80 3.60 42.47 14.25
C ALA A 80 3.93 42.09 15.69
N VAL A 81 5.05 42.59 16.26
CA VAL A 81 5.50 42.20 17.61
C VAL A 81 5.54 43.37 18.58
N ALA A 82 5.43 44.62 18.12
CA ALA A 82 5.65 45.84 18.90
C ALA A 82 4.87 45.92 20.23
N ASN A 83 3.69 45.29 20.32
CA ASN A 83 2.87 45.25 21.54
C ASN A 83 2.58 43.84 22.06
N ALA A 84 3.19 42.80 21.47
CA ALA A 84 2.89 41.42 21.83
C ALA A 84 3.38 41.08 23.24
N TRP A 85 2.63 40.28 23.99
CA TRP A 85 3.09 39.72 25.29
C TRP A 85 3.71 38.33 25.12
N LEU A 86 3.34 37.63 24.06
CA LEU A 86 3.87 36.33 23.66
C LEU A 86 4.12 36.36 22.16
N VAL A 87 5.30 35.92 21.74
CA VAL A 87 5.65 35.70 20.34
C VAL A 87 5.94 34.23 20.13
N ILE A 88 5.30 33.59 19.15
CA ILE A 88 5.52 32.19 18.79
C ILE A 88 6.11 32.13 17.39
N GLU A 89 7.37 31.73 17.29
CA GLU A 89 8.08 31.49 16.05
C GLU A 89 7.63 30.16 15.43
N ALA A 90 7.11 30.22 14.21
CA ALA A 90 6.71 29.09 13.38
C ALA A 90 7.15 29.30 11.91
N VAL A 91 8.35 29.86 11.71
CA VAL A 91 8.97 30.10 10.41
C VAL A 91 9.59 28.80 9.86
N PRO A 92 10.00 28.74 8.58
CA PRO A 92 10.57 27.53 7.98
C PRO A 92 11.70 26.91 8.81
N GLU A 93 11.78 25.57 8.80
CA GLU A 93 12.69 24.77 9.63
C GLU A 93 14.15 24.84 9.13
N ARG A 94 14.74 26.03 9.19
CA ARG A 94 16.13 26.34 8.82
C ARG A 94 16.79 27.12 9.94
N ILE A 95 17.84 26.55 10.55
CA ILE A 95 18.48 27.11 11.75
C ILE A 95 18.86 28.59 11.61
N GLN A 96 19.45 28.99 10.48
CA GLN A 96 19.87 30.38 10.25
C GLN A 96 18.70 31.37 10.29
N ILE A 97 17.56 31.02 9.67
CA ILE A 97 16.38 31.88 9.66
C ILE A 97 15.85 32.06 11.09
N LYS A 98 15.84 30.99 11.89
CA LYS A 98 15.39 31.05 13.27
C LYS A 98 16.35 31.88 14.13
N THR A 99 17.66 31.69 13.98
CA THR A 99 18.67 32.51 14.67
C THR A 99 18.53 33.99 14.37
N ASP A 100 18.33 34.35 13.11
CA ASP A 100 18.12 35.74 12.69
C ASP A 100 16.80 36.29 13.24
N THR A 101 15.74 35.48 13.21
CA THR A 101 14.42 35.86 13.78
C THR A 101 14.52 36.18 15.27
N PHE A 102 15.22 35.37 16.07
CA PHE A 102 15.37 35.64 17.50
C PHE A 102 16.23 36.88 17.81
N ALA A 103 17.23 37.18 16.98
CA ALA A 103 17.98 38.43 17.08
C ALA A 103 17.07 39.65 16.79
N ASP A 104 16.23 39.58 15.77
CA ASP A 104 15.29 40.66 15.46
C ASP A 104 14.24 40.82 16.56
N LEU A 105 13.76 39.72 17.15
CA LEU A 105 12.83 39.75 18.29
C LEU A 105 13.41 40.40 19.54
N GLU A 106 14.71 40.25 19.78
CA GLU A 106 15.38 40.98 20.87
C GLU A 106 15.28 42.50 20.70
N VAL A 107 15.30 42.99 19.46
CA VAL A 107 15.26 44.43 19.13
C VAL A 107 13.83 44.96 19.16
N HIS A 108 12.87 44.23 18.59
CA HIS A 108 11.55 44.77 18.30
C HIS A 108 10.45 44.35 19.28
N ALA A 109 10.57 43.20 19.94
CA ALA A 109 9.54 42.74 20.87
C ALA A 109 9.70 43.42 22.25
N PRO A 110 8.60 43.71 22.96
CA PRO A 110 8.64 44.28 24.31
C PRO A 110 9.56 43.48 25.23
N ALA A 111 10.28 44.17 26.13
CA ALA A 111 11.26 43.56 27.01
C ALA A 111 10.69 42.50 27.97
N ASP A 112 9.39 42.57 28.28
CA ASP A 112 8.67 41.61 29.11
C ASP A 112 7.95 40.52 28.31
N ALA A 113 8.01 40.54 26.97
CA ALA A 113 7.34 39.54 26.14
C ALA A 113 8.04 38.18 26.22
N ILE A 114 7.28 37.10 26.29
CA ILE A 114 7.83 35.74 26.18
C ILE A 114 8.07 35.43 24.69
N LEU A 115 9.25 34.92 24.36
CA LEU A 115 9.60 34.54 23.00
C LEU A 115 9.70 33.02 22.92
N ALA A 116 8.87 32.39 22.11
CA ALA A 116 8.76 30.94 22.04
C ALA A 116 9.04 30.43 20.62
N SER A 117 9.68 29.27 20.49
CA SER A 117 9.81 28.57 19.20
C SER A 117 8.93 27.31 19.16
N ASN A 118 8.23 27.13 18.05
CA ASN A 118 7.48 25.91 17.72
C ASN A 118 8.34 24.85 16.99
N SER A 119 9.65 25.04 16.88
CA SER A 119 10.53 24.07 16.23
C SER A 119 10.41 22.67 16.85
N SER A 120 10.23 21.67 15.99
CA SER A 120 10.21 20.25 16.37
C SER A 120 11.60 19.61 16.34
N SER A 121 12.54 20.22 15.61
CA SER A 121 13.86 19.64 15.30
C SER A 121 15.02 20.28 16.04
N TYR A 122 14.92 21.58 16.39
CA TYR A 122 16.00 22.32 17.03
C TYR A 122 15.59 22.75 18.44
N ARG A 123 16.50 22.58 19.41
CA ARG A 123 16.33 23.16 20.74
C ARG A 123 16.43 24.68 20.63
N SER A 124 15.63 25.42 21.40
CA SER A 124 15.68 26.89 21.36
C SER A 124 17.09 27.42 21.62
N SER A 125 17.90 26.80 22.49
CA SER A 125 19.29 27.19 22.77
C SER A 125 20.17 27.28 21.52
N GLU A 126 19.94 26.42 20.53
CA GLU A 126 20.67 26.38 19.26
C GLU A 126 20.39 27.62 18.39
N MET A 127 19.28 28.32 18.65
CA MET A 127 18.87 29.50 17.90
C MET A 127 19.43 30.80 18.50
N LEU A 128 20.05 30.78 19.68
CA LEU A 128 20.32 31.99 20.48
C LEU A 128 21.72 32.57 20.31
N GLY A 129 22.47 32.14 19.29
CA GLY A 129 23.85 32.57 19.07
C GLY A 129 24.04 34.09 18.83
N LYS A 130 22.96 34.80 18.50
CA LYS A 130 22.94 36.26 18.27
C LYS A 130 22.15 37.05 19.32
N VAL A 131 21.73 36.39 20.41
CA VAL A 131 20.86 36.96 21.44
C VAL A 131 21.67 37.18 22.72
N ARG A 132 21.47 38.32 23.40
CA ARG A 132 22.15 38.63 24.67
C ARG A 132 21.63 37.74 25.80
N ASP A 133 22.48 37.47 26.79
CA ASP A 133 22.18 36.56 27.90
C ASP A 133 20.95 37.01 28.70
N GLU A 134 20.72 38.31 28.87
CA GLU A 134 19.53 38.80 29.57
C GLU A 134 18.24 38.41 28.85
N THR A 135 18.25 38.43 27.51
CA THR A 135 17.08 38.09 26.70
C THR A 135 16.78 36.59 26.72
N LYS A 136 17.80 35.72 26.85
CA LYS A 136 17.59 34.24 26.90
C LYS A 136 16.65 33.83 28.05
N THR A 137 16.64 34.59 29.14
CA THR A 137 15.77 34.32 30.30
C THR A 137 14.26 34.38 30.01
N ARG A 138 13.83 34.96 28.88
CA ARG A 138 12.42 35.00 28.44
C ARG A 138 12.15 34.13 27.20
N ILE A 139 13.08 33.24 26.84
CA ILE A 139 12.98 32.36 25.67
C ILE A 139 12.66 30.93 26.10
N MET A 140 11.80 30.25 25.33
CA MET A 140 11.47 28.82 25.53
C MET A 140 11.10 28.14 24.20
N ASN A 141 10.91 26.82 24.20
CA ASN A 141 10.16 26.13 23.16
C ASN A 141 8.70 25.96 23.59
N THR A 142 7.79 26.11 22.63
CA THR A 142 6.35 25.76 22.73
C THR A 142 5.99 24.92 21.51
N HIS A 143 6.21 23.61 21.59
CA HIS A 143 5.98 22.69 20.50
C HIS A 143 4.51 22.26 20.48
N TYR A 144 3.76 22.83 19.55
CA TYR A 144 2.37 22.45 19.27
C TYR A 144 2.34 21.25 18.34
N TYR A 145 1.41 20.33 18.63
CA TYR A 145 1.01 19.31 17.66
C TYR A 145 0.06 19.92 16.62
N MET A 146 -0.84 19.16 15.99
CA MET A 146 -1.79 19.67 14.98
C MET A 146 -3.19 19.98 15.55
N PRO A 147 -3.45 21.18 16.11
CA PRO A 147 -4.79 21.63 16.48
C PRO A 147 -5.78 21.72 15.30
N PRO A 148 -7.10 21.52 15.53
CA PRO A 148 -7.71 21.17 16.81
C PRO A 148 -7.66 19.67 17.12
N HIS A 149 -7.17 18.84 16.20
CA HIS A 149 -7.17 17.38 16.32
C HIS A 149 -6.29 16.89 17.48
N ASN A 150 -5.14 17.53 17.66
CA ASN A 150 -4.26 17.29 18.80
C ASN A 150 -3.95 18.61 19.51
N MET A 151 -4.49 18.74 20.71
CA MET A 151 -4.36 19.93 21.57
C MET A 151 -3.16 19.85 22.51
N VAL A 152 -2.28 18.86 22.39
CA VAL A 152 -1.05 18.78 23.19
C VAL A 152 -0.09 19.91 22.81
N VAL A 153 0.57 20.48 23.81
CA VAL A 153 1.70 21.40 23.63
C VAL A 153 2.82 21.03 24.60
N GLU A 154 4.06 20.93 24.11
CA GLU A 154 5.24 20.69 24.94
C GLU A 154 5.99 21.99 25.20
N LEU A 155 6.21 22.30 26.49
CA LEU A 155 6.96 23.44 26.97
C LEU A 155 8.36 22.97 27.36
N MET A 156 9.41 23.58 26.82
CA MET A 156 10.79 23.20 27.13
C MET A 156 11.66 24.43 27.35
N THR A 157 12.58 24.33 28.31
CA THR A 157 13.58 25.37 28.59
C THR A 157 14.64 25.40 27.51
N ASP A 158 15.25 26.56 27.28
CA ASP A 158 16.50 26.74 26.51
C ASP A 158 17.77 26.61 27.39
N GLY A 159 17.61 26.20 28.66
CA GLY A 159 18.68 26.15 29.66
C GLY A 159 18.83 27.42 30.50
N PHE A 160 18.28 28.56 30.05
CA PHE A 160 18.36 29.87 30.71
C PHE A 160 16.98 30.45 31.08
N THR A 161 15.89 29.90 30.53
CA THR A 161 14.49 30.32 30.75
C THR A 161 14.21 30.54 32.23
N ASN A 162 13.63 31.70 32.56
CA ASN A 162 13.14 31.98 33.91
C ASN A 162 12.12 30.89 34.33
N PRO A 163 12.35 30.15 35.43
CA PRO A 163 11.46 29.09 35.89
C PRO A 163 10.00 29.53 36.11
N GLU A 164 9.75 30.81 36.41
CA GLU A 164 8.40 31.35 36.61
C GLU A 164 7.56 31.40 35.32
N ILE A 165 8.20 31.35 34.15
CA ILE A 165 7.50 31.33 32.85
C ILE A 165 6.72 30.03 32.66
N PHE A 166 7.20 28.90 33.17
CA PHE A 166 6.52 27.60 32.99
C PHE A 166 5.14 27.52 33.62
N PRO A 167 4.93 27.83 34.92
CA PRO A 167 3.59 27.85 35.49
C PRO A 167 2.72 28.92 34.83
N PHE A 168 3.28 30.09 34.49
CA PHE A 168 2.54 31.13 33.79
C PHE A 168 2.01 30.65 32.43
N MET A 169 2.89 30.12 31.57
CA MET A 169 2.53 29.60 30.26
C MET A 169 1.62 28.37 30.34
N THR A 170 1.80 27.51 31.33
CA THR A 170 0.91 26.35 31.57
C THR A 170 -0.54 26.81 31.74
N GLU A 171 -0.79 27.83 32.55
CA GLU A 171 -2.15 28.34 32.76
C GLU A 171 -2.70 29.04 31.52
N ARG A 172 -1.89 29.86 30.82
CA ARG A 172 -2.32 30.51 29.56
C ARG A 172 -2.65 29.51 28.45
N GLN A 173 -1.87 28.43 28.35
CA GLN A 173 -2.10 27.35 27.39
C GLN A 173 -3.41 26.60 27.67
N LYS A 174 -3.78 26.38 28.94
CA LYS A 174 -5.06 25.77 29.31
C LYS A 174 -6.27 26.64 28.93
N GLU A 175 -6.15 27.96 29.03
CA GLU A 175 -7.22 28.90 28.64
C GLU A 175 -7.58 28.77 27.15
N VAL A 176 -6.59 28.51 26.29
CA VAL A 176 -6.79 28.28 24.86
C VAL A 176 -7.14 26.83 24.51
N GLY A 177 -7.44 26.00 25.53
CA GLY A 177 -7.90 24.61 25.36
C GLY A 177 -6.78 23.60 25.08
N THR A 178 -5.51 24.03 25.12
CA THR A 178 -4.37 23.12 24.95
C THR A 178 -4.07 22.35 26.24
N ARG A 179 -3.30 21.26 26.10
CA ARG A 179 -2.87 20.38 27.18
C ARG A 179 -1.34 20.48 27.29
N PRO A 180 -0.82 21.38 28.16
CA PRO A 180 0.60 21.61 28.28
C PRO A 180 1.32 20.51 29.06
N PHE A 181 2.50 20.11 28.57
CA PHE A 181 3.42 19.20 29.23
C PHE A 181 4.82 19.81 29.25
N THR A 182 5.55 19.69 30.36
CA THR A 182 6.83 20.37 30.54
C THR A 182 8.02 19.41 30.44
N ALA A 183 8.87 19.61 29.44
CA ALA A 183 10.24 19.11 29.41
C ALA A 183 11.12 20.01 30.28
N ARG A 184 11.43 19.56 31.50
CA ARG A 184 12.17 20.33 32.51
C ARG A 184 13.63 20.60 32.16
N LYS A 185 14.15 19.90 31.15
CA LYS A 185 15.50 20.04 30.61
C LYS A 185 15.38 19.99 29.09
N GLU A 186 16.39 20.51 28.43
CA GLU A 186 16.55 20.35 26.99
C GLU A 186 16.57 18.88 26.60
N SER A 187 15.79 18.55 25.58
CA SER A 187 15.63 17.18 25.09
C SER A 187 15.33 17.21 23.61
N THR A 188 16.17 16.54 22.82
CA THR A 188 15.90 16.28 21.40
C THR A 188 14.64 15.42 21.29
N GLY A 189 13.66 15.90 20.51
CA GLY A 189 12.34 15.29 20.42
C GLY A 189 11.46 15.47 21.67
N PHE A 190 11.75 16.45 22.52
CA PHE A 190 10.95 16.78 23.70
C PHE A 190 10.72 15.55 24.61
N VAL A 191 9.50 15.31 25.07
CA VAL A 191 9.13 14.15 25.89
C VAL A 191 8.56 13.05 25.02
N PHE A 192 7.52 13.33 24.23
CA PHE A 192 6.80 12.30 23.50
C PHE A 192 7.61 11.74 22.33
N ASN A 193 8.21 12.57 21.48
CA ASN A 193 8.97 12.05 20.33
C ASN A 193 10.22 11.28 20.79
N ARG A 194 10.79 11.66 21.94
CA ARG A 194 11.87 10.90 22.59
C ARG A 194 11.41 9.53 23.10
N LEU A 195 10.24 9.45 23.72
CA LEU A 195 9.65 8.16 24.14
C LEU A 195 9.33 7.30 22.92
N TRP A 196 8.71 7.90 21.90
CA TRP A 196 8.38 7.25 20.64
C TRP A 196 9.62 6.69 19.94
N ALA A 197 10.73 7.45 19.89
CA ALA A 197 11.99 6.96 19.32
C ALA A 197 12.52 5.70 20.03
N ALA A 198 12.31 5.57 21.35
CA ALA A 198 12.70 4.36 22.08
C ALA A 198 11.79 3.16 21.74
N ILE A 199 10.47 3.36 21.75
CA ILE A 199 9.48 2.32 21.38
C ILE A 199 9.74 1.83 19.96
N LYS A 200 9.94 2.77 19.04
CA LYS A 200 10.19 2.53 17.63
C LYS A 200 11.47 1.74 17.40
N ARG A 201 12.58 2.16 18.02
CA ARG A 201 13.86 1.42 17.96
C ARG A 201 13.72 -0.01 18.44
N GLU A 202 13.09 -0.23 19.59
CA GLU A 202 12.94 -1.58 20.15
C GLU A 202 12.02 -2.45 19.28
N THR A 203 10.97 -1.85 18.71
CA THR A 203 10.08 -2.53 17.76
C THR A 203 10.85 -3.02 16.53
N LEU A 204 11.74 -2.19 15.97
CA LEU A 204 12.58 -2.57 14.84
C LEU A 204 13.60 -3.65 15.21
N SER A 205 14.15 -3.64 16.43
CA SER A 205 15.02 -4.72 16.92
C SER A 205 14.28 -6.06 17.00
N ILE A 206 13.08 -6.09 17.60
CA ILE A 206 12.23 -7.30 17.68
C ILE A 206 11.96 -7.88 16.28
N LEU A 207 11.67 -7.01 15.30
CA LEU A 207 11.44 -7.40 13.91
C LEU A 207 12.72 -7.93 13.23
N THR A 208 13.85 -7.25 13.43
CA THR A 208 15.15 -7.64 12.85
C THR A 208 15.62 -8.98 13.38
N GLU A 209 15.42 -9.24 14.67
CA GLU A 209 15.78 -10.48 15.34
C GLU A 209 14.80 -11.63 15.05
N GLY A 210 13.71 -11.36 14.32
CA GLY A 210 12.70 -12.36 13.95
C GLY A 210 11.89 -12.88 15.13
N VAL A 211 11.80 -12.12 16.23
CA VAL A 211 11.13 -12.55 17.46
C VAL A 211 9.60 -12.58 17.29
N SER A 212 9.03 -11.68 16.48
CA SER A 212 7.59 -11.62 16.20
C SER A 212 7.29 -10.85 14.91
N SER A 213 6.05 -10.92 14.43
CA SER A 213 5.55 -10.21 13.24
C SER A 213 4.97 -8.82 13.57
N PRO A 214 4.87 -7.90 12.59
CA PRO A 214 4.22 -6.59 12.79
C PRO A 214 2.79 -6.70 13.34
N GLU A 215 1.99 -7.66 12.85
CA GLU A 215 0.62 -7.91 13.27
C GLU A 215 0.53 -8.30 14.75
N GLU A 216 1.39 -9.21 15.19
CA GLU A 216 1.43 -9.68 16.57
C GLU A 216 1.93 -8.60 17.52
N ILE A 217 2.98 -7.86 17.15
CA ILE A 217 3.52 -6.76 17.96
C ILE A 217 2.43 -5.71 18.18
N ASP A 218 1.75 -5.27 17.12
CA ASP A 218 0.71 -4.25 17.22
C ASP A 218 -0.50 -4.75 18.02
N THR A 219 -0.91 -6.01 17.81
CA THR A 219 -2.00 -6.63 18.57
C THR A 219 -1.66 -6.71 20.05
N LEU A 220 -0.44 -7.17 20.39
CA LEU A 220 0.03 -7.29 21.76
C LEU A 220 0.14 -5.90 22.41
N PHE A 221 0.71 -4.92 21.71
CA PHE A 221 0.83 -3.55 22.19
C PHE A 221 -0.54 -2.95 22.50
N TYR A 222 -1.52 -3.14 21.61
CA TYR A 222 -2.89 -2.70 21.82
C TYR A 222 -3.56 -3.43 22.99
N GLU A 223 -3.47 -4.75 23.06
CA GLU A 223 -4.11 -5.54 24.11
C GLU A 223 -3.58 -5.20 25.51
N LEU A 224 -2.31 -4.80 25.63
CA LEU A 224 -1.69 -4.42 26.90
C LEU A 224 -1.88 -2.94 27.25
N SER A 225 -1.80 -2.04 26.28
CA SER A 225 -1.98 -0.60 26.50
C SER A 225 -3.46 -0.18 26.58
N LYS A 226 -4.35 -1.00 26.01
CA LYS A 226 -5.79 -0.76 25.82
C LYS A 226 -6.13 0.53 25.07
N HIS A 227 -5.15 1.21 24.49
CA HIS A 227 -5.31 2.50 23.84
C HIS A 227 -4.24 2.73 22.76
N GLY A 228 -4.63 3.43 21.70
CA GLY A 228 -3.69 3.91 20.68
C GLY A 228 -3.48 2.95 19.52
N LYS A 229 -2.61 3.37 18.60
CA LYS A 229 -2.19 2.57 17.44
C LYS A 229 -0.97 1.75 17.83
N GLY A 230 -0.82 0.56 17.27
CA GLY A 230 0.40 -0.23 17.45
C GLY A 230 1.60 0.44 16.76
N PRO A 231 2.82 0.18 17.26
CA PRO A 231 4.02 0.87 16.80
C PRO A 231 4.33 0.61 15.31
N CYS A 232 4.07 -0.59 14.79
CA CYS A 232 4.28 -0.91 13.38
C CYS A 232 3.32 -0.13 12.49
N THR A 233 2.04 -0.07 12.85
CA THR A 233 1.00 0.70 12.14
C THR A 233 1.34 2.18 12.12
N MET A 234 1.88 2.70 13.23
CA MET A 234 2.35 4.09 13.31
C MET A 234 3.53 4.37 12.38
N MET A 235 4.51 3.46 12.29
CA MET A 235 5.65 3.58 11.37
C MET A 235 5.24 3.46 9.89
N ASP A 236 4.26 2.60 9.59
CA ASP A 236 3.79 2.40 8.22
C ASP A 236 2.92 3.55 7.70
N GLY A 237 2.44 4.44 8.58
CA GLY A 237 1.46 5.46 8.20
C GLY A 237 0.10 4.87 7.82
N LYS A 238 -0.18 3.61 8.16
CA LYS A 238 -1.46 2.95 7.87
C LYS A 238 -2.51 3.39 8.89
N PHE A 239 -3.67 3.83 8.43
CA PHE A 239 -4.86 3.99 9.27
C PHE A 239 -5.65 2.67 9.28
N ALA A 240 -5.12 1.64 9.91
CA ALA A 240 -5.88 0.42 10.16
C ALA A 240 -6.64 0.59 11.49
N PHE A 241 -7.94 0.81 11.39
CA PHE A 241 -8.84 0.77 12.53
C PHE A 241 -8.91 -0.67 13.06
N ILE A 242 -8.25 -0.97 14.19
CA ILE A 242 -8.68 -2.09 15.05
C ILE A 242 -9.85 -1.55 15.91
N ARG A 243 -11.03 -1.33 15.31
CA ARG A 243 -12.30 -1.23 16.06
C ARG A 243 -13.23 -2.34 15.58
N LYS A 244 -13.32 -3.40 16.38
CA LYS A 244 -14.62 -3.94 16.77
C LYS A 244 -15.13 -3.02 17.89
N PHE A 245 -16.29 -2.41 17.69
CA PHE A 245 -17.08 -1.54 18.61
C PHE A 245 -16.88 -0.01 18.52
N SER A 246 -18.01 0.62 18.18
CA SER A 246 -18.39 2.03 18.02
C SER A 246 -17.82 2.80 16.81
N ALA A 247 -18.65 2.84 15.77
CA ALA A 247 -18.70 3.93 14.80
C ALA A 247 -19.15 5.18 15.54
N ASP A 248 -18.26 6.16 15.68
CA ASP A 248 -18.59 7.58 15.56
C ASP A 248 -17.29 8.38 15.75
N GLN A 249 -16.97 9.14 14.71
CA GLN A 249 -15.91 10.15 14.61
C GLN A 249 -14.45 9.67 14.72
N VAL A 250 -13.81 9.44 13.57
CA VAL A 250 -12.36 9.60 13.43
C VAL A 250 -12.07 10.38 12.15
N ALA A 251 -11.39 11.52 12.31
CA ALA A 251 -10.90 12.32 11.21
C ALA A 251 -9.83 11.56 10.43
N ASN A 252 -10.02 11.47 9.11
CA ASN A 252 -9.02 11.02 8.15
C ASN A 252 -7.93 12.09 8.06
N GLU A 253 -6.80 11.90 8.74
CA GLU A 253 -5.62 12.73 8.51
C GLU A 253 -4.45 11.80 8.19
N ILE A 254 -4.14 11.67 6.91
CA ILE A 254 -3.00 10.89 6.41
C ILE A 254 -1.74 11.51 7.01
N THR A 255 -1.20 10.91 8.06
CA THR A 255 0.17 11.20 8.49
C THR A 255 1.09 10.40 7.58
N GLU A 256 1.78 11.07 6.65
CA GLU A 256 2.75 10.51 5.69
C GLU A 256 4.04 10.01 6.38
N VAL A 257 3.94 9.29 7.50
CA VAL A 257 5.06 8.91 8.39
C VAL A 257 5.84 7.69 7.87
N GLY A 258 5.88 7.43 6.56
CA GLY A 258 6.46 6.22 5.97
C GLY A 258 7.88 5.80 6.41
N LEU A 259 8.25 4.56 6.09
CA LEU A 259 9.48 3.91 6.61
C LEU A 259 10.78 4.65 6.29
N ASP A 260 10.83 5.38 5.18
CA ASP A 260 11.91 6.31 4.82
C ASP A 260 11.99 7.53 5.76
N THR A 261 10.86 8.14 6.10
CA THR A 261 10.79 9.20 7.12
C THR A 261 11.22 8.67 8.47
N VAL A 262 10.79 7.46 8.83
CA VAL A 262 11.19 6.78 10.06
C VAL A 262 12.70 6.57 10.11
N ALA A 263 13.30 6.06 9.02
CA ALA A 263 14.74 5.82 8.92
C ALA A 263 15.52 7.13 8.99
N PHE A 264 15.08 8.20 8.31
CA PHE A 264 15.71 9.51 8.38
C PHE A 264 15.74 10.07 9.82
N ILE A 265 14.61 10.00 10.53
CA ILE A 265 14.54 10.46 11.92
C ILE A 265 15.40 9.57 12.84
N GLU A 266 15.40 8.26 12.63
CA GLU A 266 16.18 7.34 13.46
C GLU A 266 17.69 7.53 13.25
N ASP A 267 18.15 7.75 12.02
CA ASP A 267 19.55 8.05 11.71
C ASP A 267 20.07 9.26 12.50
N HIS A 268 19.25 10.29 12.68
CA HIS A 268 19.58 11.41 13.54
C HIS A 268 19.78 10.98 15.02
N TYR A 269 18.85 10.20 15.58
CA TYR A 269 18.98 9.72 16.97
C TYR A 269 20.15 8.77 17.16
N VAL A 270 20.44 7.90 16.17
CA VAL A 270 21.58 7.00 16.18
C VAL A 270 22.88 7.79 16.29
N LYS A 271 23.05 8.81 15.44
CA LYS A 271 24.23 9.69 15.45
C LYS A 271 24.35 10.50 16.74
N GLU A 272 23.27 11.13 17.20
CA GLU A 272 23.29 11.96 18.40
C GLU A 272 23.65 11.14 19.66
N ARG A 273 23.21 9.88 19.73
CA ARG A 273 23.36 9.03 20.92
C ARG A 273 24.46 7.99 20.84
N GLY A 274 25.15 7.86 19.71
CA GLY A 274 26.16 6.83 19.50
C GLY A 274 25.58 5.41 19.56
N LEU A 275 24.38 5.21 19.02
CA LEU A 275 23.74 3.89 18.93
C LEU A 275 24.21 3.16 17.65
N SER A 276 23.90 1.86 17.55
CA SER A 276 24.11 1.11 16.29
C SER A 276 22.93 1.31 15.34
N PRO A 277 23.16 1.56 14.03
CA PRO A 277 22.11 1.62 13.01
C PRO A 277 21.62 0.22 12.55
N GLU A 278 22.35 -0.85 12.88
CA GLU A 278 22.19 -2.19 12.30
C GLU A 278 20.75 -2.72 12.37
N ASN A 279 20.13 -2.68 13.55
CA ASN A 279 18.78 -3.19 13.80
C ASN A 279 17.68 -2.14 13.54
N THR A 280 18.02 -0.98 12.98
CA THR A 280 17.07 0.11 12.75
C THR A 280 17.15 0.64 11.33
N VAL A 281 18.04 1.60 11.08
CA VAL A 281 18.19 2.28 9.79
C VAL A 281 18.63 1.29 8.71
N ASP A 282 19.64 0.46 9.00
CA ASP A 282 20.17 -0.49 8.01
C ASP A 282 19.18 -1.60 7.71
N PHE A 283 18.48 -2.09 8.74
CA PHE A 283 17.37 -3.03 8.58
C PHE A 283 16.27 -2.48 7.69
N LEU A 284 15.75 -1.28 7.99
CA LEU A 284 14.71 -0.64 7.18
C LEU A 284 15.17 -0.41 5.74
N GLN A 285 16.42 0.03 5.55
CA GLN A 285 16.99 0.25 4.23
C GLN A 285 17.04 -1.03 3.41
N ARG A 286 17.55 -2.12 4.00
CA ARG A 286 17.74 -3.40 3.34
C ARG A 286 16.42 -4.13 3.09
N GLU A 287 15.53 -4.18 4.07
CA GLU A 287 14.36 -5.05 4.00
C GLU A 287 13.13 -4.37 3.36
N TYR A 288 13.03 -3.04 3.42
CA TYR A 288 11.83 -2.32 3.00
C TYR A 288 12.13 -1.22 1.98
N ILE A 289 12.95 -0.22 2.34
CA ILE A 289 13.11 1.01 1.55
C ILE A 289 13.74 0.72 0.18
N SER A 290 14.82 -0.07 0.13
CA SER A 290 15.46 -0.44 -1.14
C SER A 290 14.57 -1.27 -2.07
N LYS A 291 13.55 -1.95 -1.51
CA LYS A 291 12.56 -2.73 -2.25
C LYS A 291 11.33 -1.89 -2.66
N GLY A 292 11.31 -0.60 -2.33
CA GLY A 292 10.19 0.31 -2.60
C GLY A 292 9.00 0.18 -1.65
N ARG A 293 9.20 -0.46 -0.49
CA ARG A 293 8.18 -0.61 0.57
C ARG A 293 8.36 0.53 1.58
N LEU A 294 7.54 1.58 1.47
CA LEU A 294 7.64 2.81 2.27
C LEU A 294 6.49 2.97 3.25
N GLY A 295 5.67 1.93 3.45
CA GLY A 295 4.41 2.03 4.18
C GLY A 295 3.26 2.41 3.26
N ASN A 296 2.21 2.99 3.83
CA ASN A 296 0.94 3.31 3.18
C ASN A 296 1.05 4.32 2.03
N LYS A 297 2.18 5.04 1.93
CA LYS A 297 2.45 5.97 0.82
C LYS A 297 3.05 5.29 -0.42
N SER A 298 3.34 4.00 -0.35
CA SER A 298 3.82 3.21 -1.49
C SER A 298 2.82 2.11 -1.83
N ALA A 299 2.66 1.81 -3.12
CA ALA A 299 1.79 0.74 -3.59
C ALA A 299 2.18 -0.64 -3.02
N LYS A 300 3.45 -0.81 -2.65
CA LYS A 300 4.00 -2.06 -2.07
C LYS A 300 3.74 -2.21 -0.57
N GLY A 301 3.19 -1.18 0.08
CA GLY A 301 3.02 -1.13 1.54
C GLY A 301 4.33 -0.96 2.29
N GLY A 302 4.39 -1.39 3.55
CA GLY A 302 5.57 -1.29 4.41
C GLY A 302 5.75 -2.55 5.22
N LEU A 303 5.82 -2.42 6.53
CA LEU A 303 5.69 -3.51 7.50
C LEU A 303 4.44 -4.34 7.21
N TYR A 304 3.34 -3.69 6.80
CA TYR A 304 2.16 -4.34 6.25
C TYR A 304 2.16 -4.26 4.73
N PRO A 305 2.21 -5.40 4.01
CA PRO A 305 2.08 -5.40 2.56
C PRO A 305 0.67 -4.95 2.14
N HIS A 306 0.57 -4.25 1.01
CA HIS A 306 -0.70 -4.06 0.32
C HIS A 306 -0.95 -5.28 -0.55
N LEU A 307 -1.84 -6.14 -0.07
CA LEU A 307 -2.29 -7.31 -0.81
C LEU A 307 -3.27 -6.87 -1.91
N PRO A 308 -3.16 -7.45 -3.12
CA PRO A 308 -4.05 -7.11 -4.22
C PRO A 308 -5.47 -7.58 -3.93
N LYS A 309 -6.44 -6.94 -4.61
CA LYS A 309 -7.77 -7.54 -4.77
C LYS A 309 -7.68 -8.74 -5.70
N VAL A 310 -8.63 -9.66 -5.58
CA VAL A 310 -8.73 -10.82 -6.46
C VAL A 310 -9.97 -10.67 -7.32
N ILE A 311 -9.79 -10.74 -8.64
CA ILE A 311 -10.90 -10.95 -9.58
C ILE A 311 -10.99 -12.44 -9.82
N ALA A 312 -12.18 -13.01 -9.68
CA ALA A 312 -12.43 -14.43 -9.84
C ALA A 312 -13.62 -14.67 -10.74
N LEU A 313 -13.60 -15.79 -11.46
CA LEU A 313 -14.70 -16.24 -12.29
C LEU A 313 -15.52 -17.30 -11.57
N ASP A 314 -16.83 -17.11 -11.50
CA ASP A 314 -17.77 -18.15 -11.14
C ASP A 314 -18.33 -18.77 -12.43
N LEU A 315 -18.16 -20.08 -12.63
CA LEU A 315 -18.67 -20.78 -13.80
C LEU A 315 -20.20 -20.79 -13.84
N GLY A 316 -20.87 -20.63 -12.69
CA GLY A 316 -22.33 -20.71 -12.58
C GLY A 316 -22.89 -22.14 -12.58
N LEU A 317 -22.02 -23.17 -12.51
CA LEU A 317 -22.41 -24.58 -12.55
C LEU A 317 -23.10 -25.08 -11.27
N ALA A 318 -22.98 -24.34 -10.17
CA ALA A 318 -23.73 -24.61 -8.94
C ALA A 318 -25.22 -24.23 -9.04
N ASN A 319 -25.63 -23.48 -10.07
CA ASN A 319 -27.04 -23.14 -10.30
C ASN A 319 -27.73 -24.21 -11.15
N GLU A 320 -28.74 -24.88 -10.57
CA GLU A 320 -29.45 -25.99 -11.22
C GLU A 320 -30.34 -25.58 -12.40
N ASN A 321 -30.70 -24.30 -12.53
CA ASN A 321 -31.75 -23.86 -13.45
C ASN A 321 -31.25 -23.42 -14.84
N ASP A 322 -30.08 -22.79 -14.94
CA ASP A 322 -29.50 -22.37 -16.23
C ASP A 322 -28.00 -22.03 -16.13
N ALA A 323 -27.13 -23.01 -16.38
CA ALA A 323 -25.68 -22.78 -16.41
C ALA A 323 -25.23 -21.82 -17.53
N SER A 324 -26.01 -21.67 -18.60
CA SER A 324 -25.61 -20.87 -19.77
C SER A 324 -25.66 -19.35 -19.53
N ALA A 325 -26.33 -18.92 -18.47
CA ALA A 325 -26.48 -17.52 -18.08
C ALA A 325 -26.24 -17.27 -16.58
N SER A 326 -25.60 -18.20 -15.87
CA SER A 326 -25.34 -18.08 -14.42
C SER A 326 -23.93 -17.67 -14.06
N GLY A 327 -22.99 -17.68 -15.01
CA GLY A 327 -21.61 -17.32 -14.74
C GLY A 327 -21.43 -15.84 -14.39
N GLN A 328 -20.41 -15.54 -13.58
CA GLN A 328 -20.16 -14.19 -13.07
C GLN A 328 -18.66 -13.85 -13.02
N VAL A 329 -18.35 -12.56 -13.14
CA VAL A 329 -17.05 -11.98 -12.79
C VAL A 329 -17.17 -11.32 -11.43
N LEU A 330 -16.38 -11.78 -10.46
CA LEU A 330 -16.44 -11.38 -9.05
C LEU A 330 -15.23 -10.53 -8.67
N GLN A 331 -15.44 -9.52 -7.82
CA GLN A 331 -14.38 -8.80 -7.15
C GLN A 331 -14.36 -9.15 -5.66
N LEU A 332 -13.23 -9.64 -5.20
CA LEU A 332 -12.95 -9.93 -3.80
C LEU A 332 -11.96 -8.93 -3.22
N SER A 333 -12.12 -8.60 -1.95
CA SER A 333 -11.12 -7.84 -1.20
C SER A 333 -9.82 -8.64 -1.08
N SER A 334 -8.76 -7.97 -0.62
CA SER A 334 -7.47 -8.62 -0.33
C SER A 334 -7.53 -9.72 0.74
N GLU A 335 -8.59 -9.72 1.56
CA GLU A 335 -8.89 -10.76 2.56
C GLU A 335 -9.92 -11.79 2.08
N GLY A 336 -10.28 -11.74 0.78
CA GLY A 336 -11.21 -12.68 0.17
C GLY A 336 -12.69 -12.45 0.50
N LYS A 337 -13.07 -11.26 0.98
CA LYS A 337 -14.50 -10.90 1.12
C LYS A 337 -15.06 -10.53 -0.25
N LEU A 338 -16.20 -11.11 -0.65
CA LEU A 338 -16.93 -10.67 -1.84
C LEU A 338 -17.40 -9.21 -1.68
N GLU A 339 -16.88 -8.33 -2.54
CA GLU A 339 -17.23 -6.91 -2.54
C GLU A 339 -18.31 -6.59 -3.58
N ARG A 340 -18.16 -7.15 -4.79
CA ARG A 340 -19.02 -6.82 -5.94
C ARG A 340 -19.07 -7.96 -6.96
N VAL A 341 -20.21 -8.10 -7.63
CA VAL A 341 -20.33 -8.80 -8.92
C VAL A 341 -20.12 -7.74 -10.01
N LEU A 342 -19.04 -7.84 -10.77
CA LEU A 342 -18.65 -6.87 -11.80
C LEU A 342 -19.46 -7.07 -13.09
N VAL A 343 -19.59 -8.32 -13.51
CA VAL A 343 -20.32 -8.70 -14.73
C VAL A 343 -21.12 -9.97 -14.43
N ASP A 344 -22.40 -9.99 -14.81
CA ASP A 344 -23.31 -11.13 -14.65
C ASP A 344 -23.62 -11.81 -15.99
N ARG A 345 -24.32 -12.96 -15.92
CA ARG A 345 -24.86 -13.66 -17.09
C ARG A 345 -23.81 -14.08 -18.13
N GLN A 346 -22.72 -14.64 -17.63
CA GLN A 346 -21.64 -15.17 -18.45
C GLN A 346 -21.88 -16.63 -18.80
N HIS A 347 -21.53 -17.03 -20.04
CA HIS A 347 -21.70 -18.39 -20.53
C HIS A 347 -20.50 -19.25 -20.15
N VAL A 348 -20.53 -19.77 -18.91
CA VAL A 348 -19.49 -20.61 -18.28
C VAL A 348 -18.06 -20.03 -18.43
N PRO A 349 -17.75 -18.93 -17.72
CA PRO A 349 -16.44 -18.28 -17.81
C PRO A 349 -15.30 -19.14 -17.23
N ASP A 350 -14.09 -19.05 -17.79
CA ASP A 350 -12.97 -19.92 -17.40
C ASP A 350 -11.66 -19.17 -17.13
N GLY A 351 -10.99 -18.59 -18.13
CA GLY A 351 -9.73 -17.87 -17.97
C GLY A 351 -9.93 -16.35 -17.88
N ILE A 352 -9.11 -15.64 -17.10
CA ILE A 352 -9.16 -14.18 -16.98
C ILE A 352 -7.77 -13.58 -16.75
N ASP A 353 -7.53 -12.41 -17.32
CA ASP A 353 -6.38 -11.58 -16.96
C ASP A 353 -6.73 -10.09 -17.05
N ILE A 354 -5.89 -9.23 -16.46
CA ILE A 354 -6.13 -7.79 -16.34
C ILE A 354 -4.90 -6.99 -16.77
N ASP A 355 -5.09 -6.06 -17.70
CA ASP A 355 -4.11 -5.04 -18.02
C ASP A 355 -4.36 -3.79 -17.16
N ALA A 356 -3.94 -3.87 -15.90
CA ALA A 356 -4.18 -2.85 -14.89
C ALA A 356 -3.22 -1.64 -14.98
N ASN A 357 -2.26 -1.62 -15.90
CA ASN A 357 -1.27 -0.54 -15.99
C ASN A 357 -1.40 0.32 -17.25
N ASP A 358 -1.97 -0.22 -18.33
CA ASP A 358 -2.13 0.52 -19.60
C ASP A 358 -3.61 0.74 -19.92
N THR A 359 -4.33 -0.31 -20.33
CA THR A 359 -5.71 -0.15 -20.83
C THR A 359 -6.78 -0.05 -19.74
N GLN A 360 -6.48 -0.44 -18.49
CA GLN A 360 -7.47 -0.56 -17.39
C GLN A 360 -8.63 -1.49 -17.76
N ARG A 361 -8.33 -2.56 -18.50
CA ARG A 361 -9.32 -3.54 -18.93
C ARG A 361 -9.02 -4.93 -18.42
N MET A 362 -10.09 -5.66 -18.11
CA MET A 362 -10.04 -7.10 -17.90
C MET A 362 -10.50 -7.81 -19.17
N ILE A 363 -9.94 -8.99 -19.41
CA ILE A 363 -10.27 -9.85 -20.54
C ILE A 363 -10.46 -11.26 -20.00
N TRP A 364 -11.56 -11.92 -20.37
CA TRP A 364 -11.87 -13.27 -19.93
C TRP A 364 -12.47 -14.11 -21.03
N THR A 365 -12.40 -15.42 -20.87
CA THR A 365 -12.96 -16.41 -21.79
C THR A 365 -14.28 -16.96 -21.25
N CYS A 366 -15.20 -17.25 -22.17
CA CYS A 366 -16.46 -17.94 -21.93
C CYS A 366 -16.46 -19.20 -22.79
N MET A 367 -16.55 -20.36 -22.14
CA MET A 367 -16.42 -21.66 -22.82
C MET A 367 -17.51 -21.92 -23.85
N GLY A 368 -18.69 -21.32 -23.70
CA GLY A 368 -19.84 -21.70 -24.50
C GLY A 368 -20.32 -23.11 -24.16
N THR A 369 -20.91 -23.78 -25.14
CA THR A 369 -21.29 -25.18 -25.05
C THR A 369 -20.10 -26.06 -25.46
N PRO A 370 -19.54 -26.90 -24.58
CA PRO A 370 -18.40 -27.76 -24.91
C PRO A 370 -18.57 -28.50 -26.25
N GLY A 371 -17.63 -28.29 -27.16
CA GLY A 371 -17.60 -28.92 -28.49
C GLY A 371 -18.44 -28.23 -29.56
N LYS A 372 -19.20 -27.18 -29.22
CA LYS A 372 -19.80 -26.27 -30.20
C LYS A 372 -18.91 -25.06 -30.39
N GLN A 373 -18.91 -24.53 -31.62
CA GLN A 373 -18.17 -23.32 -31.94
C GLN A 373 -18.94 -22.06 -31.53
N ASP A 374 -19.23 -21.92 -30.24
CA ASP A 374 -19.99 -20.80 -29.66
C ASP A 374 -19.28 -20.13 -28.47
N GLY A 375 -18.02 -20.49 -28.20
CA GLY A 375 -17.19 -19.84 -27.20
C GLY A 375 -16.81 -18.40 -27.56
N ALA A 376 -16.52 -17.60 -26.54
CA ALA A 376 -16.24 -16.18 -26.68
C ALA A 376 -15.05 -15.73 -25.83
N VAL A 377 -14.42 -14.63 -26.25
CA VAL A 377 -13.45 -13.88 -25.44
C VAL A 377 -14.00 -12.47 -25.28
N LEU A 378 -14.21 -12.06 -24.04
CA LEU A 378 -14.89 -10.84 -23.67
C LEU A 378 -13.92 -9.88 -22.96
N SER A 379 -14.18 -8.58 -23.05
CA SER A 379 -13.44 -7.54 -22.36
C SER A 379 -14.35 -6.49 -21.76
N SER A 380 -13.98 -5.94 -20.61
CA SER A 380 -14.65 -4.82 -19.96
C SER A 380 -13.63 -3.88 -19.29
N ASN A 381 -14.05 -2.68 -18.92
CA ASN A 381 -13.29 -1.87 -17.97
C ASN A 381 -13.20 -2.61 -16.62
N ILE A 382 -12.15 -2.37 -15.84
CA ILE A 382 -11.96 -3.03 -14.52
C ILE A 382 -13.14 -2.87 -13.53
N ASP A 383 -14.02 -1.89 -13.74
CA ASP A 383 -15.22 -1.67 -12.93
C ASP A 383 -16.46 -2.48 -13.39
N GLY A 384 -16.31 -3.29 -14.43
CA GLY A 384 -17.34 -4.13 -15.05
C GLY A 384 -18.12 -3.47 -16.19
N THR A 385 -17.84 -2.21 -16.53
CA THR A 385 -18.56 -1.48 -17.58
C THR A 385 -17.97 -1.75 -18.97
N ASP A 386 -18.73 -1.39 -20.03
CA ASP A 386 -18.27 -1.48 -21.43
C ASP A 386 -17.86 -2.91 -21.87
N VAL A 387 -18.69 -3.90 -21.54
CA VAL A 387 -18.50 -5.30 -21.94
C VAL A 387 -18.61 -5.46 -23.46
N LYS A 388 -17.60 -6.07 -24.09
CA LYS A 388 -17.49 -6.28 -25.53
C LYS A 388 -16.95 -7.69 -25.84
N SER A 389 -17.41 -8.29 -26.94
CA SER A 389 -16.75 -9.47 -27.52
C SER A 389 -15.56 -9.03 -28.36
N LEU A 390 -14.43 -9.73 -28.25
CA LEU A 390 -13.23 -9.47 -29.06
C LEU A 390 -13.31 -10.14 -30.43
N PHE A 391 -14.07 -11.23 -30.56
CA PHE A 391 -14.20 -12.00 -31.79
C PHE A 391 -15.67 -12.19 -32.17
N GLU A 392 -15.90 -12.42 -33.46
CA GLU A 392 -17.22 -12.74 -33.98
C GLU A 392 -17.69 -14.13 -33.49
N PRO A 393 -19.00 -14.32 -33.20
CA PRO A 393 -19.54 -15.63 -32.86
C PRO A 393 -19.20 -16.68 -33.91
N GLY A 394 -18.86 -17.90 -33.49
CA GLY A 394 -18.40 -18.93 -34.42
C GLY A 394 -16.90 -18.93 -34.70
N THR A 395 -16.13 -17.99 -34.15
CA THR A 395 -14.68 -17.95 -34.36
C THR A 395 -13.93 -18.97 -33.50
N ILE A 396 -14.27 -19.04 -32.22
CA ILE A 396 -13.59 -19.86 -31.21
C ILE A 396 -14.51 -20.99 -30.73
N ASN A 397 -13.95 -22.16 -30.37
CA ASN A 397 -14.72 -23.31 -29.89
C ASN A 397 -14.96 -23.25 -28.38
N THR A 398 -14.01 -23.72 -27.58
CA THR A 398 -14.10 -23.72 -26.11
C THR A 398 -12.87 -23.02 -25.54
N PRO A 399 -12.85 -21.67 -25.48
CA PRO A 399 -11.70 -20.96 -24.96
C PRO A 399 -11.50 -21.23 -23.47
N LYS A 400 -10.24 -21.34 -23.06
CA LYS A 400 -9.78 -21.72 -21.71
C LYS A 400 -8.91 -20.62 -21.11
N GLN A 401 -7.83 -20.97 -20.42
CA GLN A 401 -6.97 -19.98 -19.79
C GLN A 401 -6.52 -18.93 -20.81
N LEU A 402 -6.45 -17.68 -20.36
CA LEU A 402 -5.99 -16.53 -21.12
C LEU A 402 -4.95 -15.78 -20.29
N VAL A 403 -3.92 -15.27 -20.96
CA VAL A 403 -2.90 -14.39 -20.36
C VAL A 403 -2.71 -13.15 -21.24
N ILE A 404 -2.49 -12.00 -20.61
CA ILE A 404 -2.08 -10.77 -21.28
C ILE A 404 -0.56 -10.65 -21.21
N GLU A 405 0.09 -10.33 -22.33
CA GLU A 405 1.48 -9.92 -22.39
C GLU A 405 1.54 -8.39 -22.56
N PRO A 406 1.81 -7.62 -21.48
CA PRO A 406 1.63 -6.18 -21.50
C PRO A 406 2.60 -5.45 -22.44
N ALA A 407 3.83 -5.95 -22.64
CA ALA A 407 4.83 -5.23 -23.42
C ALA A 407 4.50 -5.22 -24.92
N SER A 408 4.05 -6.34 -25.47
CA SER A 408 3.59 -6.46 -26.86
C SER A 408 2.11 -6.12 -27.06
N LYS A 409 1.36 -5.90 -25.97
CA LYS A 409 -0.09 -5.64 -25.98
C LYS A 409 -0.86 -6.74 -26.71
N LYS A 410 -0.56 -7.99 -26.34
CA LYS A 410 -1.19 -9.18 -26.92
C LYS A 410 -1.87 -10.02 -25.86
N ILE A 411 -2.93 -10.71 -26.27
CA ILE A 411 -3.53 -11.79 -25.50
C ILE A 411 -3.15 -13.14 -26.10
N TYR A 412 -2.98 -14.12 -25.24
CA TYR A 412 -2.76 -15.52 -25.59
C TYR A 412 -3.80 -16.36 -24.88
N PHE A 413 -4.42 -17.30 -25.58
CA PHE A 413 -5.42 -18.17 -24.97
C PHE A 413 -5.47 -19.54 -25.64
N CYS A 414 -5.85 -20.54 -24.86
CA CYS A 414 -6.07 -21.90 -25.36
C CYS A 414 -7.52 -22.11 -25.77
N ASP A 415 -7.74 -23.00 -26.73
CA ASP A 415 -9.05 -23.51 -27.14
C ASP A 415 -9.03 -25.04 -27.04
N ARG A 416 -9.85 -25.57 -26.13
CA ARG A 416 -9.79 -26.97 -25.69
C ARG A 416 -10.24 -27.93 -26.78
N GLU A 417 -11.50 -27.86 -27.19
CA GLU A 417 -12.04 -28.68 -28.27
C GLU A 417 -11.63 -28.18 -29.66
N GLY A 418 -11.24 -26.91 -29.79
CA GLY A 418 -10.60 -26.40 -31.00
C GLY A 418 -9.15 -26.87 -31.17
N MET A 419 -8.56 -27.45 -30.13
CA MET A 419 -7.18 -27.98 -30.09
C MET A 419 -6.13 -26.95 -30.52
N LYS A 420 -6.29 -25.69 -30.12
CA LYS A 420 -5.43 -24.60 -30.60
C LYS A 420 -4.94 -23.71 -29.48
N VAL A 421 -3.80 -23.07 -29.73
CA VAL A 421 -3.33 -21.91 -28.96
C VAL A 421 -3.37 -20.70 -29.89
N TYR A 422 -4.01 -19.63 -29.44
CA TYR A 422 -4.18 -18.40 -30.20
C TYR A 422 -3.38 -17.25 -29.60
N ARG A 423 -3.06 -16.28 -30.45
CA ARG A 423 -2.54 -14.95 -30.09
C ARG A 423 -3.31 -13.89 -30.85
N SER A 424 -3.58 -12.74 -30.23
CA SER A 424 -4.16 -11.58 -30.92
C SER A 424 -3.79 -10.27 -30.21
N ASN A 425 -4.04 -9.13 -30.82
CA ASN A 425 -3.95 -7.84 -30.15
C ASN A 425 -5.04 -7.72 -29.06
N LEU A 426 -4.86 -6.84 -28.06
CA LEU A 426 -5.84 -6.67 -26.95
C LEU A 426 -7.27 -6.36 -27.42
N ASN A 427 -7.43 -5.80 -28.61
CA ASN A 427 -8.73 -5.44 -29.19
C ASN A 427 -9.35 -6.56 -30.06
N GLY A 428 -8.73 -7.75 -30.13
CA GLY A 428 -9.20 -8.88 -30.94
C GLY A 428 -8.75 -8.88 -32.40
N SER A 429 -8.01 -7.85 -32.86
CA SER A 429 -7.43 -7.86 -34.21
C SER A 429 -6.21 -8.80 -34.31
N ASP A 430 -5.87 -9.20 -35.53
CA ASP A 430 -4.73 -10.06 -35.85
C ASP A 430 -4.74 -11.40 -35.09
N LEU A 431 -5.90 -12.06 -35.08
CA LEU A 431 -6.02 -13.40 -34.50
C LEU A 431 -5.17 -14.42 -35.29
N GLU A 432 -4.16 -14.94 -34.62
CA GLU A 432 -3.17 -15.87 -35.14
C GLU A 432 -3.26 -17.21 -34.40
N THR A 433 -3.21 -18.33 -35.12
CA THR A 433 -3.02 -19.66 -34.53
C THR A 433 -1.52 -19.91 -34.34
N LEU A 434 -1.08 -20.17 -33.11
CA LEU A 434 0.31 -20.46 -32.78
C LEU A 434 0.62 -21.95 -32.75
N ILE A 435 -0.35 -22.76 -32.31
CA ILE A 435 -0.23 -24.21 -32.12
C ILE A 435 -1.51 -24.88 -32.59
N ILE A 436 -1.35 -26.05 -33.22
CA ILE A 436 -2.41 -27.04 -33.42
C ILE A 436 -2.02 -28.27 -32.59
N GLY A 437 -2.79 -28.52 -31.53
CA GLY A 437 -2.54 -29.56 -30.54
C GLY A 437 -2.79 -30.99 -31.04
N GLY A 438 -3.51 -31.14 -32.15
CA GLY A 438 -3.79 -32.42 -32.81
C GLY A 438 -4.85 -32.30 -33.90
N ASN A 439 -5.30 -33.44 -34.42
CA ASN A 439 -6.29 -33.53 -35.50
C ASN A 439 -7.57 -34.28 -35.11
N ASP A 440 -7.67 -34.77 -33.87
CA ASP A 440 -8.81 -35.52 -33.36
C ASP A 440 -9.24 -34.97 -32.00
N ALA A 441 -10.33 -34.20 -32.01
CA ALA A 441 -10.88 -33.61 -30.79
C ALA A 441 -11.47 -34.63 -29.81
N SER A 442 -11.60 -35.91 -30.20
CA SER A 442 -11.97 -36.98 -29.26
C SER A 442 -10.75 -37.48 -28.46
N ASP A 443 -9.52 -37.26 -28.95
CA ASP A 443 -8.31 -37.53 -28.20
C ASP A 443 -8.01 -36.39 -27.23
N LEU A 444 -8.34 -36.60 -25.96
CA LEU A 444 -8.16 -35.63 -24.86
C LEU A 444 -6.71 -35.15 -24.69
N LYS A 445 -5.73 -35.86 -25.25
CA LYS A 445 -4.31 -35.44 -25.25
C LYS A 445 -4.06 -34.25 -26.17
N THR A 446 -4.96 -33.95 -27.11
CA THR A 446 -4.82 -32.84 -28.06
C THR A 446 -5.37 -31.52 -27.52
N TRP A 447 -6.12 -31.58 -26.41
CA TRP A 447 -6.84 -30.47 -25.83
C TRP A 447 -5.90 -29.50 -25.10
N CYS A 448 -5.74 -28.31 -25.66
CA CYS A 448 -4.98 -27.21 -25.05
C CYS A 448 -5.84 -26.51 -23.98
N VAL A 449 -5.29 -26.27 -22.78
CA VAL A 449 -6.07 -25.69 -21.67
C VAL A 449 -5.41 -24.47 -21.04
N GLY A 450 -4.21 -24.65 -20.50
CA GLY A 450 -3.48 -23.60 -19.82
C GLY A 450 -2.49 -22.90 -20.73
N ILE A 451 -2.14 -21.65 -20.44
CA ILE A 451 -1.21 -20.84 -21.23
C ILE A 451 -0.47 -19.85 -20.32
N SER A 452 0.83 -19.70 -20.49
CA SER A 452 1.61 -18.60 -19.93
C SER A 452 2.72 -18.21 -20.89
N VAL A 453 3.21 -16.98 -20.78
CA VAL A 453 4.18 -16.39 -21.70
C VAL A 453 5.39 -15.87 -20.93
N ALA A 454 6.57 -16.08 -21.49
CA ALA A 454 7.86 -15.65 -20.93
C ALA A 454 8.66 -14.88 -22.00
N PRO A 455 8.37 -13.59 -22.21
CA PRO A 455 9.01 -12.78 -23.23
C PRO A 455 10.54 -12.63 -23.09
N LYS A 456 11.08 -12.56 -21.87
CA LYS A 456 12.54 -12.49 -21.63
C LYS A 456 13.23 -13.78 -22.06
N LEU A 457 12.53 -14.93 -21.97
CA LEU A 457 12.99 -16.22 -22.50
C LEU A 457 12.67 -16.41 -23.98
N GLY A 458 11.82 -15.56 -24.57
CA GLY A 458 11.29 -15.72 -25.92
C GLY A 458 10.38 -16.94 -26.07
N LYS A 459 9.78 -17.44 -24.98
CA LYS A 459 9.00 -18.69 -24.94
C LYS A 459 7.56 -18.47 -24.50
N PHE A 460 6.68 -19.36 -24.91
CA PHE A 460 5.38 -19.55 -24.27
C PHE A 460 5.19 -21.02 -23.93
N TYR A 461 4.33 -21.28 -22.94
CA TYR A 461 4.10 -22.59 -22.35
C TYR A 461 2.60 -22.89 -22.33
N TRP A 462 2.20 -24.11 -22.64
CA TRP A 462 0.79 -24.52 -22.58
C TRP A 462 0.62 -25.92 -22.04
N THR A 463 -0.54 -26.20 -21.42
CA THR A 463 -0.90 -27.55 -20.98
C THR A 463 -1.71 -28.30 -22.03
N GLN A 464 -1.53 -29.60 -22.08
CA GLN A 464 -2.47 -30.54 -22.68
C GLN A 464 -2.88 -31.59 -21.64
N LYS A 465 -4.19 -31.64 -21.34
CA LYS A 465 -4.67 -32.24 -20.09
C LYS A 465 -4.70 -33.77 -20.07
N GLY A 466 -4.93 -34.44 -21.22
CA GLY A 466 -5.12 -35.90 -21.26
C GLY A 466 -6.42 -36.36 -20.59
N ALA A 467 -6.62 -37.68 -20.50
CA ALA A 467 -7.79 -38.23 -19.81
C ALA A 467 -7.67 -38.00 -18.29
N PRO A 468 -8.78 -37.75 -17.57
CA PRO A 468 -8.73 -37.57 -16.13
C PRO A 468 -8.02 -38.74 -15.44
N LYS A 469 -7.08 -38.44 -14.54
CA LYS A 469 -6.32 -39.42 -13.74
C LYS A 469 -5.44 -40.39 -14.57
N SER A 470 -5.16 -40.07 -15.83
CA SER A 470 -4.49 -41.01 -16.74
C SER A 470 -2.96 -40.97 -16.70
N GLY A 471 -2.36 -39.89 -16.16
CA GLY A 471 -0.92 -39.68 -16.28
C GLY A 471 -0.47 -39.37 -17.71
N GLN A 472 -1.39 -38.92 -18.58
CA GLN A 472 -1.09 -38.59 -19.98
C GLN A 472 -1.00 -37.07 -20.20
N GLY A 473 -1.18 -36.29 -19.14
CA GLY A 473 -1.06 -34.85 -19.15
C GLY A 473 0.37 -34.40 -19.42
N ARG A 474 0.50 -33.28 -20.15
CA ARG A 474 1.79 -32.73 -20.59
C ARG A 474 1.78 -31.20 -20.51
N ILE A 475 2.97 -30.64 -20.33
CA ILE A 475 3.24 -29.21 -20.53
C ILE A 475 4.23 -29.12 -21.68
N PHE A 476 3.98 -28.20 -22.60
CA PHE A 476 4.84 -27.93 -23.74
C PHE A 476 5.37 -26.50 -23.69
N CYS A 477 6.45 -26.24 -24.42
CA CYS A 477 6.91 -24.90 -24.71
C CYS A 477 7.33 -24.76 -26.18
N ALA A 478 7.31 -23.52 -26.68
CA ALA A 478 7.78 -23.17 -28.02
C ALA A 478 8.18 -21.69 -28.07
N ASN A 479 8.85 -21.25 -29.14
CA ASN A 479 9.21 -19.84 -29.29
C ASN A 479 7.97 -18.97 -29.52
N ILE A 480 7.90 -17.79 -28.88
CA ILE A 480 6.83 -16.80 -29.11
C ILE A 480 6.79 -16.41 -30.59
N GLU A 481 7.96 -16.16 -31.17
CA GLU A 481 8.08 -15.87 -32.58
C GLU A 481 8.09 -17.15 -33.40
N MET A 482 7.23 -17.18 -34.41
CA MET A 482 7.16 -18.28 -35.36
C MET A 482 8.52 -18.42 -36.07
N PRO A 483 9.12 -19.62 -36.13
CA PRO A 483 10.35 -19.80 -36.88
C PRO A 483 10.17 -19.43 -38.35
N ALA A 484 11.21 -18.88 -38.97
CA ALA A 484 11.14 -18.37 -40.34
C ALA A 484 10.65 -19.44 -41.34
N GLY A 485 9.61 -19.12 -42.11
CA GLY A 485 9.02 -20.02 -43.10
C GLY A 485 8.17 -21.16 -42.53
N LYS A 486 7.89 -21.16 -41.22
CA LYS A 486 7.01 -22.13 -40.57
C LYS A 486 5.60 -21.57 -40.35
N THR A 487 4.68 -22.48 -40.08
CA THR A 487 3.29 -22.22 -39.68
C THR A 487 2.97 -23.00 -38.40
N ALA A 488 1.79 -22.81 -37.82
CA ALA A 488 1.35 -23.60 -36.66
C ALA A 488 1.37 -25.13 -36.91
N GLU A 489 1.13 -25.55 -38.15
CA GLU A 489 1.16 -26.95 -38.59
C GLU A 489 2.58 -27.50 -38.79
N THR A 490 3.55 -26.64 -39.11
CA THR A 490 4.87 -27.06 -39.62
C THR A 490 6.05 -26.64 -38.75
N ARG A 491 5.80 -25.86 -37.68
CA ARG A 491 6.82 -25.49 -36.70
C ARG A 491 7.39 -26.73 -36.02
N ASP A 492 8.70 -26.72 -35.83
CA ASP A 492 9.52 -27.84 -35.33
C ASP A 492 10.26 -27.49 -34.04
N ASP A 493 9.93 -26.33 -33.45
CA ASP A 493 10.50 -25.82 -32.21
C ASP A 493 9.64 -26.13 -30.96
N ILE A 494 8.63 -27.01 -31.11
CA ILE A 494 7.78 -27.47 -30.00
C ILE A 494 8.56 -28.49 -29.17
N GLU A 495 8.67 -28.21 -27.87
CA GLU A 495 9.30 -29.08 -26.89
C GLU A 495 8.28 -29.57 -25.87
N CYS A 496 8.32 -30.86 -25.53
CA CYS A 496 7.57 -31.40 -24.39
C CYS A 496 8.33 -31.09 -23.09
N PHE A 497 7.99 -29.96 -22.45
CA PHE A 497 8.61 -29.49 -21.22
C PHE A 497 8.45 -30.49 -20.06
N LEU A 498 7.23 -31.00 -19.85
CA LEU A 498 6.94 -32.03 -18.84
C LEU A 498 5.91 -33.04 -19.37
N SER A 499 6.05 -34.29 -18.94
CA SER A 499 5.16 -35.41 -19.27
C SER A 499 4.75 -36.16 -18.00
N ASP A 500 3.85 -37.14 -18.18
CA ASP A 500 3.42 -38.05 -17.12
C ASP A 500 2.66 -37.33 -15.98
N LEU A 501 1.99 -36.23 -16.30
CA LEU A 501 1.19 -35.44 -15.37
C LEU A 501 -0.24 -35.99 -15.28
N PRO A 502 -0.89 -35.91 -14.11
CA PRO A 502 -2.26 -36.36 -13.92
C PRO A 502 -3.25 -35.75 -14.91
N GLU A 503 -3.42 -34.43 -14.85
CA GLU A 503 -4.31 -33.63 -15.68
C GLU A 503 -3.98 -32.14 -15.46
N PRO A 504 -2.91 -31.60 -16.09
CA PRO A 504 -2.46 -30.24 -15.88
C PRO A 504 -3.44 -29.27 -16.53
N ILE A 505 -3.85 -28.24 -15.79
CA ILE A 505 -4.91 -27.33 -16.20
C ILE A 505 -4.37 -25.95 -16.49
N ASP A 506 -4.09 -25.17 -15.46
CA ASP A 506 -3.70 -23.76 -15.55
C ASP A 506 -2.23 -23.63 -15.15
N LEU A 507 -1.50 -22.67 -15.73
CA LEU A 507 -0.09 -22.44 -15.43
C LEU A 507 0.29 -20.97 -15.42
N GLU A 508 1.36 -20.65 -14.69
CA GLU A 508 2.00 -19.33 -14.70
C GLU A 508 3.52 -19.45 -14.64
N VAL A 509 4.23 -18.56 -15.32
CA VAL A 509 5.69 -18.49 -15.32
C VAL A 509 6.16 -17.24 -14.59
N ASP A 510 7.10 -17.44 -13.67
CA ASP A 510 7.88 -16.35 -13.06
C ASP A 510 9.25 -16.27 -13.74
N GLU A 511 9.42 -15.27 -14.61
CA GLU A 511 10.67 -15.06 -15.33
C GLU A 511 11.82 -14.56 -14.44
N GLU A 512 11.52 -13.97 -13.27
CA GLU A 512 12.57 -13.46 -12.38
C GLU A 512 13.25 -14.59 -11.61
N THR A 513 12.47 -15.60 -11.21
CA THR A 513 12.97 -16.78 -10.49
C THR A 513 13.17 -17.99 -11.40
N HIS A 514 12.84 -17.86 -12.70
CA HIS A 514 12.86 -18.95 -13.68
C HIS A 514 12.08 -20.18 -13.20
N THR A 515 10.86 -19.95 -12.70
CA THR A 515 10.00 -21.00 -12.14
C THR A 515 8.68 -21.05 -12.89
N ILE A 516 8.19 -22.25 -13.19
CA ILE A 516 6.82 -22.47 -13.68
C ILE A 516 5.97 -23.08 -12.57
N PHE A 517 4.76 -22.57 -12.38
CA PHE A 517 3.76 -23.06 -11.47
C PHE A 517 2.56 -23.58 -12.26
N TRP A 518 1.91 -24.65 -11.79
CA TRP A 518 0.68 -25.13 -12.40
C TRP A 518 -0.21 -25.89 -11.43
N THR A 519 -1.50 -25.94 -11.77
CA THR A 519 -2.49 -26.78 -11.11
C THR A 519 -2.66 -28.11 -11.85
N ASP A 520 -2.80 -29.18 -11.08
CA ASP A 520 -3.13 -30.51 -11.60
C ASP A 520 -4.43 -31.01 -10.98
N ARG A 521 -5.32 -31.57 -11.79
CA ARG A 521 -6.52 -32.28 -11.34
C ARG A 521 -6.26 -33.78 -11.12
N GLY A 522 -7.25 -34.48 -10.58
CA GLY A 522 -7.20 -35.93 -10.38
C GLY A 522 -6.96 -36.35 -8.94
N GLU A 523 -6.65 -37.63 -8.73
CA GLU A 523 -6.61 -38.22 -7.38
C GLU A 523 -5.27 -38.08 -6.67
N ILE A 524 -5.34 -38.14 -5.35
CA ILE A 524 -4.15 -38.33 -4.52
C ILE A 524 -3.39 -39.61 -4.93
N PRO A 525 -2.05 -39.62 -4.88
CA PRO A 525 -1.17 -38.61 -4.30
C PRO A 525 -0.57 -37.64 -5.33
N LYS A 526 -1.06 -37.55 -6.58
CA LYS A 526 -0.41 -36.68 -7.59
C LYS A 526 -1.32 -35.60 -8.17
N GLY A 527 -2.63 -35.82 -8.21
CA GLY A 527 -3.61 -34.82 -8.64
C GLY A 527 -4.17 -33.99 -7.48
N ASN A 528 -4.92 -32.95 -7.85
CA ASN A 528 -5.46 -31.94 -6.94
C ASN A 528 -4.35 -31.23 -6.15
N THR A 529 -3.40 -30.71 -6.91
CA THR A 529 -2.14 -30.12 -6.42
C THR A 529 -1.86 -28.76 -7.06
N LEU A 530 -1.07 -27.95 -6.34
CA LEU A 530 -0.25 -26.88 -6.91
C LEU A 530 1.18 -27.40 -6.98
N ASN A 531 1.83 -27.18 -8.11
CA ASN A 531 3.15 -27.73 -8.41
C ASN A 531 4.08 -26.63 -8.89
N ARG A 532 5.39 -26.88 -8.82
CA ARG A 532 6.41 -26.05 -9.46
C ARG A 532 7.54 -26.84 -10.08
N ALA A 533 8.19 -26.27 -11.09
CA ALA A 533 9.43 -26.75 -11.68
C ALA A 533 10.33 -25.58 -12.09
N ASN A 534 11.62 -25.85 -12.23
CA ASN A 534 12.59 -24.84 -12.63
C ASN A 534 12.76 -24.83 -14.15
N ILE A 535 12.99 -23.65 -14.69
CA ILE A 535 13.24 -23.38 -16.09
C ILE A 535 14.73 -23.06 -16.25
N ASP A 536 15.35 -23.60 -17.29
CA ASP A 536 16.70 -23.21 -17.65
C ASP A 536 16.67 -21.77 -18.22
N PRO A 537 17.38 -20.81 -17.60
CA PRO A 537 17.30 -19.40 -17.99
C PRO A 537 17.88 -19.10 -19.37
N MET A 538 18.67 -20.02 -19.95
CA MET A 538 19.29 -19.85 -21.26
C MET A 538 18.42 -20.42 -22.38
N THR A 539 17.74 -21.53 -22.12
CA THR A 539 17.00 -22.27 -23.15
C THR A 539 15.47 -22.15 -23.03
N GLY A 540 14.96 -21.87 -21.83
CA GLY A 540 13.54 -21.94 -21.51
C GLY A 540 13.01 -23.38 -21.37
N SER A 541 13.88 -24.39 -21.42
CA SER A 541 13.55 -25.80 -21.26
C SER A 541 13.50 -26.20 -19.78
N LEU A 542 13.07 -27.42 -19.48
CA LEU A 542 13.03 -27.94 -18.10
C LEU A 542 14.45 -28.05 -17.53
N LEU A 543 14.69 -27.42 -16.38
CA LEU A 543 15.97 -27.54 -15.66
C LEU A 543 15.93 -28.74 -14.70
N LEU A 544 16.74 -29.76 -14.99
CA LEU A 544 16.92 -30.94 -14.15
C LEU A 544 18.25 -30.90 -13.42
N SER A 545 18.23 -30.89 -12.09
CA SER A 545 19.43 -31.10 -11.28
C SER A 545 19.67 -32.60 -11.07
N GLU A 546 20.92 -33.06 -11.10
CA GLU A 546 21.25 -34.47 -10.86
C GLU A 546 20.64 -34.96 -9.53
N GLY A 547 19.89 -36.07 -9.58
CA GLY A 547 19.23 -36.66 -8.40
C GLY A 547 17.96 -35.94 -7.91
N SER A 548 17.53 -34.85 -8.56
CA SER A 548 16.30 -34.13 -8.21
C SER A 548 15.05 -34.72 -8.87
N ARG A 549 13.88 -34.49 -8.28
CA ARG A 549 12.59 -34.80 -8.92
C ARG A 549 12.37 -33.82 -10.07
N LYS A 550 11.69 -34.27 -11.14
CA LYS A 550 11.30 -33.43 -12.29
C LYS A 550 10.54 -32.16 -11.86
N TYR A 551 9.80 -32.24 -10.74
CA TYR A 551 9.04 -31.14 -10.17
C TYR A 551 8.71 -31.40 -8.69
N GLU A 552 8.19 -30.37 -8.03
CA GLU A 552 7.77 -30.38 -6.64
C GLU A 552 6.25 -30.14 -6.51
N ILE A 553 5.60 -30.87 -5.60
CA ILE A 553 4.20 -30.62 -5.20
C ILE A 553 4.23 -29.71 -3.98
N LEU A 554 3.80 -28.46 -4.15
CA LEU A 554 3.76 -27.44 -3.10
C LEU A 554 2.55 -27.62 -2.19
N VAL A 555 1.38 -27.85 -2.79
CA VAL A 555 0.10 -27.95 -2.09
C VAL A 555 -0.65 -29.19 -2.56
N ARG A 556 -1.40 -29.79 -1.63
CA ARG A 556 -2.27 -30.96 -1.85
C ARG A 556 -3.70 -30.66 -1.37
N HIS A 557 -4.59 -31.61 -1.65
CA HIS A 557 -5.97 -31.64 -1.15
C HIS A 557 -6.79 -30.44 -1.66
N LEU A 558 -6.69 -30.15 -2.95
CA LEU A 558 -7.61 -29.26 -3.65
C LEU A 558 -8.84 -30.06 -4.12
N ASN A 559 -9.93 -29.37 -4.46
CA ASN A 559 -11.14 -30.01 -4.95
C ASN A 559 -11.38 -29.68 -6.43
N GLU A 560 -10.75 -30.46 -7.33
CA GLU A 560 -10.65 -30.18 -8.77
C GLU A 560 -9.92 -28.85 -9.02
N ALA A 561 -8.60 -28.86 -8.78
CA ALA A 561 -7.74 -27.69 -8.95
C ALA A 561 -7.90 -27.06 -10.35
N ILE A 562 -7.92 -25.73 -10.42
CA ILE A 562 -8.09 -25.03 -11.69
C ILE A 562 -7.22 -23.79 -11.78
N GLY A 563 -7.63 -22.62 -11.31
CA GLY A 563 -6.91 -21.38 -11.58
C GLY A 563 -5.59 -21.28 -10.82
N VAL A 564 -4.59 -20.63 -11.42
CA VAL A 564 -3.38 -20.17 -10.72
C VAL A 564 -3.03 -18.75 -11.19
N LYS A 565 -2.62 -17.89 -10.25
CA LYS A 565 -2.11 -16.55 -10.56
C LYS A 565 -0.98 -16.18 -9.60
N LEU A 566 0.09 -15.62 -10.14
CA LEU A 566 1.22 -15.14 -9.35
C LEU A 566 1.02 -13.69 -8.93
N ASP A 567 1.32 -13.42 -7.66
CA ASP A 567 1.60 -12.10 -7.12
C ASP A 567 3.10 -12.04 -6.84
N GLN A 568 3.87 -11.73 -7.89
CA GLN A 568 5.34 -11.65 -7.83
C GLN A 568 5.82 -10.67 -6.77
N GLU A 569 5.13 -9.53 -6.63
CA GLU A 569 5.57 -8.45 -5.75
C GLU A 569 5.51 -8.83 -4.26
N ASN A 570 4.49 -9.59 -3.86
CA ASN A 570 4.35 -10.08 -2.48
C ASN A 570 4.88 -11.52 -2.30
N GLY A 571 5.39 -12.16 -3.36
CA GLY A 571 5.87 -13.55 -3.29
C GLY A 571 4.77 -14.56 -2.98
N HIS A 572 3.55 -14.33 -3.48
CA HIS A 572 2.41 -15.22 -3.27
C HIS A 572 1.95 -15.91 -4.55
N VAL A 573 1.38 -17.11 -4.38
CA VAL A 573 0.62 -17.83 -5.41
C VAL A 573 -0.84 -17.89 -4.96
N TYR A 574 -1.73 -17.38 -5.80
CA TYR A 574 -3.16 -17.55 -5.66
C TYR A 574 -3.60 -18.73 -6.54
N PHE A 575 -4.53 -19.53 -6.05
CA PHE A 575 -5.07 -20.66 -6.81
C PHE A 575 -6.49 -20.99 -6.39
N SER A 576 -7.27 -21.55 -7.31
CA SER A 576 -8.68 -21.87 -7.11
C SER A 576 -8.99 -23.34 -7.37
N ASP A 577 -10.15 -23.77 -6.89
CA ASP A 577 -10.70 -25.08 -7.17
C ASP A 577 -12.20 -25.01 -7.48
N LEU A 578 -12.71 -25.99 -8.24
CA LEU A 578 -14.12 -26.03 -8.62
C LEU A 578 -15.06 -26.27 -7.43
N GLY A 579 -14.52 -26.61 -6.26
CA GLY A 579 -15.24 -26.67 -4.98
C GLY A 579 -15.62 -25.30 -4.41
N GLY A 580 -15.44 -24.21 -5.16
CA GLY A 580 -15.87 -22.88 -4.76
C GLY A 580 -14.86 -22.13 -3.90
N SER A 581 -13.60 -22.60 -3.86
CA SER A 581 -12.57 -22.05 -2.98
C SER A 581 -11.47 -21.31 -3.73
N ILE A 582 -10.94 -20.25 -3.11
CA ILE A 582 -9.69 -19.60 -3.51
C ILE A 582 -8.73 -19.64 -2.33
N TYR A 583 -7.48 -19.92 -2.63
CA TYR A 583 -6.39 -20.03 -1.67
C TYR A 583 -5.25 -19.09 -2.03
N ARG A 584 -4.41 -18.82 -1.04
CA ARG A 584 -3.13 -18.15 -1.18
C ARG A 584 -2.07 -18.93 -0.42
N CYS A 585 -0.87 -19.06 -0.96
CA CYS A 585 0.31 -19.50 -0.22
C CYS A 585 1.53 -18.67 -0.64
N ASN A 586 2.63 -18.81 0.08
CA ASN A 586 3.93 -18.31 -0.37
C ASN A 586 4.40 -19.10 -1.60
N VAL A 587 5.32 -18.55 -2.40
CA VAL A 587 5.90 -19.22 -3.58
C VAL A 587 6.60 -20.56 -3.30
N ASP A 588 6.91 -20.84 -2.04
CA ASP A 588 7.44 -22.13 -1.58
C ASP A 588 6.36 -23.11 -1.08
N GLY A 589 5.08 -22.74 -1.17
CA GLY A 589 3.95 -23.54 -0.71
C GLY A 589 3.60 -23.39 0.77
N SER A 590 4.40 -22.65 1.55
CA SER A 590 4.13 -22.40 2.97
C SER A 590 2.94 -21.46 3.18
N GLU A 591 2.38 -21.46 4.39
CA GLU A 591 1.27 -20.58 4.80
C GLU A 591 0.01 -20.65 3.91
N LYS A 592 -0.31 -21.84 3.38
CA LYS A 592 -1.56 -22.07 2.66
C LYS A 592 -2.76 -21.60 3.49
N LYS A 593 -3.44 -20.56 3.01
CA LYS A 593 -4.66 -20.00 3.58
C LYS A 593 -5.78 -20.10 2.57
N LYS A 594 -6.94 -20.63 2.97
CA LYS A 594 -8.19 -20.46 2.21
C LYS A 594 -8.69 -19.05 2.46
N ILE A 595 -8.74 -18.21 1.42
CA ILE A 595 -9.14 -16.79 1.54
C ILE A 595 -10.61 -16.58 1.15
N PHE A 596 -11.16 -17.45 0.31
CA PHE A 596 -12.58 -17.42 -0.09
C PHE A 596 -13.13 -18.84 -0.19
N SER A 597 -14.40 -19.01 0.17
CA SER A 597 -15.16 -20.26 0.03
C SER A 597 -16.65 -19.89 -0.08
N ASP A 598 -17.31 -20.40 -1.12
CA ASP A 598 -18.77 -20.31 -1.25
C ASP A 598 -19.27 -21.59 -1.91
N ASP A 599 -20.00 -22.41 -1.15
CA ASP A 599 -20.50 -23.72 -1.61
C ASP A 599 -21.56 -23.59 -2.71
N ASN A 600 -22.09 -22.38 -2.94
CA ASN A 600 -23.05 -22.10 -4.02
C ASN A 600 -22.36 -21.60 -5.30
N ARG A 601 -21.04 -21.69 -5.38
CA ARG A 601 -20.25 -21.22 -6.52
C ARG A 601 -19.27 -22.28 -6.98
N THR A 602 -18.92 -22.19 -8.25
CA THR A 602 -17.86 -23.00 -8.83
C THR A 602 -16.81 -22.01 -9.34
N ILE A 603 -15.64 -21.95 -8.73
CA ILE A 603 -14.65 -20.92 -9.07
C ILE A 603 -13.63 -21.46 -10.10
N SER A 604 -13.39 -20.69 -11.17
CA SER A 604 -12.37 -20.95 -12.20
C SER A 604 -11.23 -19.95 -12.12
N GLY A 605 -10.95 -19.24 -13.21
CA GLY A 605 -9.82 -18.34 -13.38
C GLY A 605 -9.82 -17.22 -12.37
N ILE A 606 -8.62 -16.78 -12.05
CA ILE A 606 -8.34 -15.76 -11.07
C ILE A 606 -7.31 -14.79 -11.63
N ALA A 607 -7.47 -13.51 -11.32
CA ALA A 607 -6.52 -12.46 -11.63
C ALA A 607 -6.30 -11.58 -10.39
N VAL A 608 -5.12 -10.97 -10.30
CA VAL A 608 -4.79 -10.03 -9.21
C VAL A 608 -4.93 -8.60 -9.69
N LEU A 609 -5.66 -7.78 -8.93
CA LEU A 609 -5.88 -6.36 -9.23
C LEU A 609 -5.21 -5.50 -8.15
N ARG A 610 -4.21 -4.74 -8.55
CA ARG A 610 -3.60 -3.68 -7.71
C ARG A 610 -4.34 -2.37 -7.96
N ILE A 611 -4.68 -1.67 -6.90
CA ILE A 611 -5.36 -0.36 -6.93
C ILE A 611 -4.46 0.66 -6.25
#